data_AF-A0A2D6SR38-F1
#
_entry.id   AF-A0A2D6SR38-F1
#
_cell.length_a   1.000
_cell.length_b   1.000
_cell.length_c   1.000
_cell.angle_alpha   90.00
_cell.angle_beta   90.00
_cell.angle_gamma   90.00
#
_symmetry.space_group_name_H-M   'P 1'
#
loop_
_entity.id
_entity.type
_entity.pdbx_description
1 polymer ?
#
loop_
_entity_poly.entity_id
_entity_poly.type
_entity_poly.pdbx_seq_one_letter_code
_entity_poly.pdbx_strand_id
1 'polypeptide(L)'
;MVGLRFQRSLSAVGDFDICGNSYFAHGSPSFRDLAEESPERAVLHRLIERNRRSWLLIVAGKNYSLDDMEHTILRKMGEPRVHFAIVCASVGCPRLRNEAYTQANISAQLDDNARDFFSRRQNLRISGNTLLLSPILGWFRDDFGTSQTARLRTIKAHLPASTRQLVEKRSTQVRYLDYDWSLNDQSRRQRMTQTFKDRRRLAERLFLVLFFPTVTLFYVIYKYPGWLLGDGNDPRAFHLLGKSPGFWYGTVYTTLVCGTCLWVLISSRNRYQRSKKKSPLSKYQRGKFASIFFAQLIAFYLLPYVLPALRQPGGFFNDPTRVATKAAHIYVYPGFTSWGMAVYLFLVIPVAVWFFGKRYCSWFCSCGNLAEAVGVLPWGRKWVRLHTPRGKTAKELEVVQLWVLLFAVFFGVMLLLDGLTLLSVASFQSFQDLVIDFAFGSLVGVGAYPILGTRIWCRYGCPMAQGMKRIGKFTRSRFSVVPNANCRGLNLCTQACPMGIDVASYAHKDKQPIEVAFGLKETSCIGCGGCIDVCPVDALAFAPIGRGGAVVVAGEGETETAPTT
;
A
#
# COMPACT_ATOMS: atom_id res chain seq x y z
N MET A 1 -33.91 45.45 -10.05
CA MET A 1 -34.60 44.81 -8.90
C MET A 1 -34.05 43.43 -8.52
N VAL A 2 -33.83 42.48 -9.44
CA VAL A 2 -33.43 41.09 -9.10
C VAL A 2 -32.22 40.99 -8.15
N GLY A 3 -31.12 41.71 -8.43
CA GLY A 3 -29.89 41.64 -7.61
C GLY A 3 -30.04 42.00 -6.12
N LEU A 4 -31.03 42.84 -5.76
CA LEU A 4 -31.29 43.22 -4.36
C LEU A 4 -31.92 42.08 -3.53
N ARG A 5 -32.62 41.13 -4.16
CA ARG A 5 -33.05 39.89 -3.47
C ARG A 5 -31.86 38.95 -3.25
N PHE A 6 -30.90 38.91 -4.17
CA PHE A 6 -29.69 38.08 -4.05
C PHE A 6 -28.84 38.50 -2.84
N GLN A 7 -28.63 39.82 -2.65
CA GLN A 7 -27.93 40.34 -1.47
C GLN A 7 -28.65 40.01 -0.15
N ARG A 8 -29.97 40.20 -0.06
CA ARG A 8 -30.73 39.99 1.20
C ARG A 8 -30.80 38.53 1.64
N SER A 9 -30.81 37.56 0.72
CA SER A 9 -30.80 36.13 1.09
C SER A 9 -29.43 35.65 1.59
N LEU A 10 -28.33 36.21 1.07
CA LEU A 10 -26.98 35.85 1.51
C LEU A 10 -26.60 36.45 2.87
N SER A 11 -27.14 37.62 3.25
CA SER A 11 -26.92 38.18 4.60
C SER A 11 -27.50 37.34 5.75
N ALA A 12 -28.24 36.27 5.45
CA ALA A 12 -28.73 35.29 6.44
C ALA A 12 -27.89 34.00 6.49
N VAL A 13 -26.87 33.84 5.63
CA VAL A 13 -26.01 32.65 5.58
C VAL A 13 -24.56 33.08 5.31
N GLY A 14 -23.72 33.04 6.36
CA GLY A 14 -22.32 33.47 6.31
C GLY A 14 -21.44 32.69 5.34
N ASP A 15 -20.20 33.15 5.16
CA ASP A 15 -19.31 32.76 4.06
C ASP A 15 -19.22 31.26 3.78
N PHE A 16 -19.58 30.88 2.55
CA PHE A 16 -19.55 29.51 2.06
C PHE A 16 -18.19 29.13 1.48
N ASP A 17 -17.39 28.40 2.25
CA ASP A 17 -16.30 27.62 1.67
C ASP A 17 -16.85 26.33 1.02
N ILE A 18 -16.74 26.24 -0.31
CA ILE A 18 -17.16 25.06 -1.10
C ILE A 18 -16.01 24.02 -1.19
N CYS A 19 -15.08 24.02 -0.24
CA CYS A 19 -14.18 22.90 0.03
C CYS A 19 -14.87 21.77 0.83
N GLY A 20 -15.79 21.05 0.18
CA GLY A 20 -16.68 20.05 0.81
C GLY A 20 -15.96 18.99 1.64
N ASN A 21 -16.22 18.96 2.96
CA ASN A 21 -15.54 18.10 3.93
C ASN A 21 -16.35 17.81 5.22
N SER A 22 -17.47 17.08 5.11
CA SER A 22 -18.26 16.55 6.26
C SER A 22 -19.30 15.51 5.78
N TYR A 23 -20.05 14.81 6.65
CA TYR A 23 -19.62 13.86 7.71
C TYR A 23 -20.87 13.04 8.13
N PHE A 24 -20.91 11.72 7.85
CA PHE A 24 -21.97 10.77 8.29
C PHE A 24 -23.42 11.11 7.79
N ALA A 25 -24.46 10.24 7.80
CA ALA A 25 -24.63 8.78 7.65
C ALA A 25 -26.04 8.58 6.97
N HIS A 26 -26.70 7.44 6.74
CA HIS A 26 -26.68 6.03 7.19
C HIS A 26 -27.23 5.11 6.05
N GLY A 27 -27.46 3.81 6.31
CA GLY A 27 -28.54 3.04 5.64
C GLY A 27 -28.15 2.01 4.57
N SER A 28 -28.14 0.72 4.95
CA SER A 28 -28.18 -0.49 4.10
C SER A 28 -29.58 -0.72 3.48
N PRO A 29 -29.82 -1.63 2.48
CA PRO A 29 -29.11 -2.91 2.27
C PRO A 29 -28.93 -3.44 0.82
N SER A 30 -28.44 -4.70 0.77
CA SER A 30 -28.55 -5.72 -0.28
C SER A 30 -27.77 -5.55 -1.61
N PHE A 31 -27.52 -6.70 -2.25
CA PHE A 31 -26.67 -6.89 -3.43
C PHE A 31 -27.27 -7.92 -4.43
N ARG A 32 -28.54 -8.31 -4.26
CA ARG A 32 -29.13 -9.48 -4.96
C ARG A 32 -29.79 -9.16 -6.30
N ASP A 33 -30.14 -7.91 -6.54
CA ASP A 33 -31.08 -7.50 -7.60
C ASP A 33 -30.37 -6.80 -8.79
N LEU A 34 -29.07 -7.08 -8.99
CA LEU A 34 -28.19 -6.44 -9.99
C LEU A 34 -27.76 -7.37 -11.13
N ALA A 35 -28.48 -8.48 -11.32
CA ALA A 35 -28.16 -9.51 -12.30
C ALA A 35 -29.29 -9.66 -13.35
N GLU A 36 -29.45 -8.66 -14.21
CA GLU A 36 -29.68 -8.83 -15.66
C GLU A 36 -29.66 -7.47 -16.41
N GLU A 37 -29.55 -7.54 -17.73
CA GLU A 37 -29.57 -6.45 -18.73
C GLU A 37 -28.57 -5.26 -18.60
N SER A 38 -27.48 -5.35 -19.37
CA SER A 38 -26.71 -4.22 -19.95
C SER A 38 -26.39 -2.98 -19.08
N PRO A 39 -25.68 -3.11 -17.94
CA PRO A 39 -25.84 -2.13 -16.86
C PRO A 39 -24.85 -0.94 -16.82
N GLU A 40 -23.67 -1.00 -17.46
CA GLU A 40 -22.50 -0.16 -17.08
C GLU A 40 -22.77 1.36 -16.95
N ARG A 41 -23.44 1.98 -17.94
CA ARG A 41 -23.76 3.43 -17.89
C ARG A 41 -24.88 3.75 -16.90
N ALA A 42 -25.95 2.95 -16.88
CA ALA A 42 -27.14 3.21 -16.06
C ALA A 42 -26.90 2.92 -14.56
N VAL A 43 -25.99 2.00 -14.23
CA VAL A 43 -25.56 1.74 -12.85
C VAL A 43 -24.60 2.83 -12.35
N LEU A 44 -23.67 3.32 -13.18
CA LEU A 44 -22.77 4.40 -12.77
C LEU A 44 -23.54 5.69 -12.46
N HIS A 45 -24.53 6.05 -13.29
CA HIS A 45 -25.38 7.24 -13.05
C HIS A 45 -26.18 7.10 -11.74
N ARG A 46 -26.89 5.98 -11.55
CA ARG A 46 -27.68 5.70 -10.34
C ARG A 46 -26.82 5.58 -9.07
N LEU A 47 -25.58 5.11 -9.16
CA LEU A 47 -24.63 5.11 -8.03
C LEU A 47 -24.10 6.51 -7.69
N ILE A 48 -23.99 7.42 -8.66
CA ILE A 48 -23.64 8.82 -8.41
C ILE A 48 -24.82 9.55 -7.76
N GLU A 49 -26.02 9.45 -8.33
CA GLU A 49 -27.26 10.03 -7.77
C GLU A 49 -27.52 9.55 -6.33
N ARG A 50 -27.41 8.24 -6.07
CA ARG A 50 -27.57 7.66 -4.73
C ARG A 50 -26.55 8.23 -3.73
N ASN A 51 -25.32 8.53 -4.17
CA ASN A 51 -24.32 9.21 -3.33
C ASN A 51 -24.51 10.74 -3.24
N ARG A 52 -25.23 11.41 -4.16
CA ARG A 52 -25.58 12.82 -3.97
C ARG A 52 -26.63 12.99 -2.88
N ARG A 53 -27.57 12.05 -2.77
CA ARG A 53 -28.66 12.04 -1.78
C ARG A 53 -28.28 11.52 -0.40
N SER A 54 -27.33 10.59 -0.30
CA SER A 54 -27.00 9.91 0.98
C SER A 54 -25.89 10.58 1.82
N TRP A 55 -25.38 11.74 1.40
CA TRP A 55 -24.29 12.45 2.10
C TRP A 55 -24.80 13.81 2.55
N LEU A 56 -25.09 13.95 3.83
CA LEU A 56 -25.61 15.17 4.44
C LEU A 56 -24.46 16.06 4.92
N LEU A 57 -24.65 17.37 4.75
CA LEU A 57 -23.78 18.43 5.22
C LEU A 57 -24.57 19.33 6.17
N ILE A 58 -23.98 19.69 7.32
CA ILE A 58 -24.59 20.66 8.25
C ILE A 58 -24.28 22.07 7.75
N VAL A 59 -25.32 22.81 7.36
CA VAL A 59 -25.25 24.20 6.91
C VAL A 59 -26.31 25.01 7.64
N ALA A 60 -25.90 26.10 8.31
CA ALA A 60 -26.77 26.92 9.16
C ALA A 60 -27.63 26.10 10.16
N GLY A 61 -27.02 25.06 10.76
CA GLY A 61 -27.68 24.16 11.71
C GLY A 61 -28.64 23.13 11.10
N LYS A 62 -28.71 23.01 9.77
CA LYS A 62 -29.61 22.08 9.07
C LYS A 62 -28.84 21.10 8.18
N ASN A 63 -29.33 19.87 8.10
CA ASN A 63 -28.79 18.84 7.21
C ASN A 63 -29.31 19.03 5.79
N TYR A 64 -28.40 19.15 4.82
CA TYR A 64 -28.71 19.16 3.39
C TYR A 64 -27.79 18.21 2.63
N SER A 65 -28.32 17.39 1.72
CA SER A 65 -27.47 16.61 0.82
C SER A 65 -26.94 17.44 -0.34
N LEU A 66 -25.93 16.92 -1.04
CA LEU A 66 -25.44 17.55 -2.29
C LEU A 66 -26.47 17.51 -3.42
N ASP A 67 -27.53 16.69 -3.31
CA ASP A 67 -28.70 16.74 -4.19
C ASP A 67 -29.64 17.89 -3.79
N ASP A 68 -29.91 18.04 -2.48
CA ASP A 68 -30.78 19.10 -1.94
C ASP A 68 -30.20 20.51 -2.17
N MET A 69 -28.89 20.68 -2.01
CA MET A 69 -28.23 21.95 -2.27
C MET A 69 -28.42 22.38 -3.73
N GLU A 70 -28.34 21.46 -4.70
CA GLU A 70 -28.58 21.79 -6.10
C GLU A 70 -30.08 21.98 -6.38
N HIS A 71 -30.90 20.95 -6.14
CA HIS A 71 -32.28 20.88 -6.60
C HIS A 71 -33.29 21.62 -5.70
N THR A 72 -33.05 21.67 -4.40
CA THR A 72 -33.97 22.29 -3.42
C THR A 72 -33.57 23.73 -3.08
N ILE A 73 -32.28 24.07 -3.10
CA ILE A 73 -31.79 25.43 -2.82
C ILE A 73 -31.40 26.16 -4.11
N LEU A 74 -30.26 25.82 -4.73
CA LEU A 74 -29.61 26.67 -5.74
C LEU A 74 -30.44 26.85 -7.01
N ARG A 75 -31.00 25.78 -7.58
CA ARG A 75 -31.85 25.87 -8.79
C ARG A 75 -33.10 26.72 -8.56
N LYS A 76 -33.64 26.75 -7.32
CA LYS A 76 -34.80 27.59 -6.97
C LYS A 76 -34.46 29.07 -6.80
N MET A 77 -33.18 29.46 -6.80
CA MET A 77 -32.77 30.88 -6.82
C MET A 77 -32.94 31.53 -8.19
N GLY A 78 -33.17 30.75 -9.26
CA GLY A 78 -33.32 31.28 -10.63
C GLY A 78 -32.03 31.82 -11.24
N GLU A 79 -30.87 31.35 -10.77
CA GLU A 79 -29.54 31.80 -11.23
C GLU A 79 -28.90 30.74 -12.15
N PRO A 80 -29.02 30.85 -13.49
CA PRO A 80 -28.52 29.84 -14.43
C PRO A 80 -26.99 29.69 -14.42
N ARG A 81 -26.23 30.70 -13.94
CA ARG A 81 -24.77 30.62 -13.88
C ARG A 81 -24.26 29.61 -12.84
N VAL A 82 -25.10 29.15 -11.90
CA VAL A 82 -24.77 28.07 -10.94
C VAL A 82 -24.26 26.82 -11.65
N HIS A 83 -24.83 26.47 -12.81
CA HIS A 83 -24.43 25.31 -13.63
C HIS A 83 -23.03 25.42 -14.24
N PHE A 84 -22.39 26.58 -14.12
CA PHE A 84 -20.97 26.80 -14.48
C PHE A 84 -20.06 26.90 -13.24
N ALA A 85 -20.61 26.81 -12.03
CA ALA A 85 -19.90 26.86 -10.75
C ALA A 85 -19.85 25.50 -10.04
N ILE A 86 -20.94 24.75 -10.05
CA ILE A 86 -21.01 23.40 -9.47
C ILE A 86 -20.21 22.41 -10.32
N VAL A 87 -19.55 21.45 -9.68
CA VAL A 87 -18.63 20.51 -10.36
C VAL A 87 -18.90 19.05 -9.99
N CYS A 88 -18.79 18.21 -11.01
CA CYS A 88 -19.17 16.79 -11.01
C CYS A 88 -17.97 15.83 -11.23
N ALA A 89 -16.74 16.34 -11.08
CA ALA A 89 -15.48 15.60 -11.25
C ALA A 89 -15.33 14.86 -12.61
N SER A 90 -15.88 15.42 -13.68
CA SER A 90 -15.68 15.01 -15.08
C SER A 90 -14.81 16.02 -15.85
N VAL A 91 -14.41 15.68 -17.09
CA VAL A 91 -13.64 16.57 -17.98
C VAL A 91 -14.56 17.58 -18.72
N GLY A 92 -15.86 17.26 -18.81
CA GLY A 92 -16.92 18.15 -19.32
C GLY A 92 -17.59 19.03 -18.27
N CYS A 93 -17.33 18.80 -16.98
CA CYS A 93 -17.79 19.70 -15.91
C CYS A 93 -17.07 21.07 -16.01
N PRO A 94 -17.63 22.13 -15.39
CA PRO A 94 -16.93 23.40 -15.23
C PRO A 94 -15.64 23.26 -14.42
N ARG A 95 -14.76 24.27 -14.52
CA ARG A 95 -13.54 24.32 -13.70
C ARG A 95 -13.89 24.75 -12.28
N LEU A 96 -13.49 23.93 -11.30
CA LEU A 96 -13.51 24.31 -9.89
C LEU A 96 -12.52 25.47 -9.65
N ARG A 97 -12.99 26.54 -9.01
CA ARG A 97 -12.15 27.67 -8.58
C ARG A 97 -11.25 27.23 -7.41
N ASN A 98 -10.12 27.91 -7.24
CA ASN A 98 -9.22 27.73 -6.10
C ASN A 98 -9.49 28.75 -4.97
N GLU A 99 -10.73 29.21 -4.89
CA GLU A 99 -11.24 30.25 -3.98
C GLU A 99 -12.71 29.96 -3.67
N ALA A 100 -13.17 30.38 -2.50
CA ALA A 100 -14.56 30.25 -2.06
C ALA A 100 -15.49 31.26 -2.78
N TYR A 101 -16.80 30.97 -2.80
CA TYR A 101 -17.81 31.91 -3.32
C TYR A 101 -18.34 32.78 -2.18
N THR A 102 -17.94 34.05 -2.14
CA THR A 102 -18.32 34.99 -1.07
C THR A 102 -19.44 35.92 -1.51
N GLN A 103 -20.24 36.42 -0.56
CA GLN A 103 -21.40 37.30 -0.86
C GLN A 103 -21.01 38.56 -1.65
N ALA A 104 -19.81 39.09 -1.45
CA ALA A 104 -19.30 40.26 -2.17
C ALA A 104 -18.95 39.96 -3.65
N ASN A 105 -18.33 38.80 -3.92
CA ASN A 105 -17.68 38.53 -5.21
C ASN A 105 -18.48 37.57 -6.11
N ILE A 106 -19.47 36.86 -5.57
CA ILE A 106 -20.19 35.76 -6.24
C ILE A 106 -20.67 36.08 -7.66
N SER A 107 -21.23 37.25 -7.94
CA SER A 107 -21.69 37.57 -9.32
C SER A 107 -20.53 37.67 -10.32
N ALA A 108 -19.38 38.20 -9.90
CA ALA A 108 -18.18 38.26 -10.74
C ALA A 108 -17.55 36.87 -10.92
N GLN A 109 -17.51 36.06 -9.86
CA GLN A 109 -17.00 34.69 -9.90
C GLN A 109 -17.86 33.77 -10.78
N LEU A 110 -19.19 33.94 -10.75
CA LEU A 110 -20.14 33.24 -11.64
C LEU A 110 -19.96 33.67 -13.11
N ASP A 111 -19.79 34.97 -13.37
CA ASP A 111 -19.52 35.51 -14.71
C ASP A 111 -18.21 34.98 -15.31
N ASP A 112 -17.15 34.95 -14.51
CA ASP A 112 -15.82 34.47 -14.88
C ASP A 112 -15.85 32.96 -15.16
N ASN A 113 -16.46 32.15 -14.27
CA ASN A 113 -16.64 30.72 -14.51
C ASN A 113 -17.47 30.42 -15.76
N ALA A 114 -18.51 31.20 -16.05
CA ALA A 114 -19.29 31.04 -17.28
C ALA A 114 -18.46 31.35 -18.53
N ARG A 115 -17.61 32.38 -18.50
CA ARG A 115 -16.69 32.72 -19.61
C ARG A 115 -15.60 31.67 -19.80
N ASP A 116 -14.96 31.20 -18.73
CA ASP A 116 -14.01 30.07 -18.77
C ASP A 116 -14.69 28.82 -19.33
N PHE A 117 -15.92 28.51 -18.90
CA PHE A 117 -16.69 27.37 -19.37
C PHE A 117 -16.90 27.41 -20.89
N PHE A 118 -17.38 28.53 -21.44
CA PHE A 118 -17.60 28.67 -22.89
C PHE A 118 -16.34 28.93 -23.72
N SER A 119 -15.20 29.27 -23.11
CA SER A 119 -13.92 29.36 -23.84
C SER A 119 -13.38 27.99 -24.31
N ARG A 120 -13.88 26.90 -23.72
CA ARG A 120 -13.32 25.54 -23.84
C ARG A 120 -13.92 24.74 -25.00
N ARG A 121 -13.04 24.15 -25.84
CA ARG A 121 -13.44 23.27 -26.96
C ARG A 121 -14.18 21.98 -26.55
N GLN A 122 -14.21 21.58 -25.28
CA GLN A 122 -15.10 20.50 -24.81
C GLN A 122 -16.54 20.95 -24.52
N ASN A 123 -16.78 22.26 -24.37
CA ASN A 123 -18.07 22.82 -23.94
C ASN A 123 -18.74 23.66 -25.04
N LEU A 124 -17.96 24.19 -25.98
CA LEU A 124 -18.41 24.97 -27.13
C LEU A 124 -17.58 24.62 -28.38
N ARG A 125 -18.26 24.35 -29.50
CA ARG A 125 -17.68 24.35 -30.86
C ARG A 125 -18.66 24.98 -31.85
N ILE A 126 -18.14 25.43 -32.98
CA ILE A 126 -18.94 25.90 -34.13
C ILE A 126 -18.62 24.98 -35.31
N SER A 127 -19.64 24.58 -36.07
CA SER A 127 -19.50 23.78 -37.30
C SER A 127 -20.49 24.29 -38.34
N GLY A 128 -20.01 25.10 -39.27
CA GLY A 128 -20.87 25.86 -40.19
C GLY A 128 -21.89 26.71 -39.42
N ASN A 129 -23.17 26.53 -39.72
CA ASN A 129 -24.29 27.18 -39.00
C ASN A 129 -24.80 26.37 -37.79
N THR A 130 -24.05 25.37 -37.33
CA THR A 130 -24.37 24.56 -36.14
C THR A 130 -23.53 24.99 -34.94
N LEU A 131 -24.20 25.32 -33.85
CA LEU A 131 -23.63 25.59 -32.54
C LEU A 131 -23.64 24.31 -31.71
N LEU A 132 -22.46 23.79 -31.38
CA LEU A 132 -22.25 22.58 -30.59
C LEU A 132 -21.96 22.97 -29.14
N LEU A 133 -22.87 22.62 -28.22
CA LEU A 133 -22.85 23.05 -26.83
C LEU A 133 -22.70 21.88 -25.84
N SER A 134 -22.25 22.15 -24.62
CA SER A 134 -22.25 21.15 -23.54
C SER A 134 -23.68 20.68 -23.20
N PRO A 135 -23.91 19.36 -23.02
CA PRO A 135 -25.19 18.78 -22.58
C PRO A 135 -25.82 19.39 -21.32
N ILE A 136 -25.06 20.09 -20.47
CA ILE A 136 -25.57 20.84 -19.31
C ILE A 136 -26.74 21.76 -19.72
N LEU A 137 -26.64 22.43 -20.88
CA LEU A 137 -27.71 23.30 -21.41
C LEU A 137 -28.95 22.54 -21.94
N GLY A 138 -28.84 21.23 -22.14
CA GLY A 138 -29.95 20.33 -22.46
C GLY A 138 -30.56 19.66 -21.22
N TRP A 139 -29.73 19.23 -20.27
CA TRP A 139 -30.16 18.61 -19.02
C TRP A 139 -30.92 19.59 -18.10
N PHE A 140 -30.42 20.82 -17.99
CA PHE A 140 -31.03 21.88 -17.17
C PHE A 140 -31.75 22.94 -18.02
N ARG A 141 -32.25 22.54 -19.20
CA ARG A 141 -32.82 23.45 -20.22
C ARG A 141 -33.79 24.50 -19.65
N ASP A 142 -34.61 24.09 -18.67
CA ASP A 142 -35.71 24.90 -18.15
C ASP A 142 -35.19 26.06 -17.27
N ASP A 143 -34.04 25.87 -16.60
CA ASP A 143 -33.33 26.88 -15.81
C ASP A 143 -32.72 27.99 -16.69
N PHE A 144 -32.39 27.67 -17.95
CA PHE A 144 -31.85 28.63 -18.93
C PHE A 144 -32.93 29.30 -19.78
N GLY A 145 -34.15 28.74 -19.82
CA GLY A 145 -35.31 29.25 -20.56
C GLY A 145 -36.01 28.19 -21.40
N THR A 146 -37.34 28.32 -21.53
CA THR A 146 -38.21 27.32 -22.20
C THR A 146 -37.89 27.12 -23.68
N SER A 147 -37.65 28.20 -24.44
CA SER A 147 -37.29 28.14 -25.87
C SER A 147 -35.79 28.17 -26.11
N GLN A 148 -35.33 27.63 -27.26
CA GLN A 148 -33.92 27.73 -27.67
C GLN A 148 -33.45 29.17 -27.72
N THR A 149 -34.26 30.08 -28.26
CA THR A 149 -33.98 31.52 -28.34
C THR A 149 -33.82 32.16 -26.94
N ALA A 150 -34.58 31.71 -25.94
CA ALA A 150 -34.39 32.13 -24.56
C ALA A 150 -33.06 31.64 -24.00
N ARG A 151 -32.76 30.32 -24.10
CA ARG A 151 -31.49 29.74 -23.63
C ARG A 151 -30.27 30.42 -24.24
N LEU A 152 -30.30 30.64 -25.56
CA LEU A 152 -29.23 31.33 -26.29
C LEU A 152 -29.07 32.80 -25.88
N ARG A 153 -30.18 33.50 -25.59
CA ARG A 153 -30.15 34.87 -25.03
C ARG A 153 -29.51 34.89 -23.64
N THR A 154 -29.89 33.95 -22.77
CA THR A 154 -29.35 33.82 -21.40
C THR A 154 -27.83 33.65 -21.39
N ILE A 155 -27.27 32.79 -22.26
CA ILE A 155 -25.81 32.57 -22.29
C ILE A 155 -25.02 33.61 -23.10
N LYS A 156 -25.68 34.46 -23.90
CA LYS A 156 -25.04 35.36 -24.88
C LYS A 156 -23.91 36.22 -24.29
N ALA A 157 -24.06 36.70 -23.06
CA ALA A 157 -23.06 37.53 -22.38
C ALA A 157 -21.74 36.80 -22.07
N HIS A 158 -21.76 35.48 -21.94
CA HIS A 158 -20.61 34.65 -21.56
C HIS A 158 -19.95 33.96 -22.76
N LEU A 159 -20.62 33.91 -23.91
CA LEU A 159 -20.07 33.36 -25.15
C LEU A 159 -18.91 34.22 -25.71
N PRO A 160 -17.91 33.61 -26.39
CA PRO A 160 -16.90 34.33 -27.17
C PRO A 160 -17.51 35.22 -28.26
N ALA A 161 -16.81 36.31 -28.62
CA ALA A 161 -17.33 37.32 -29.55
C ALA A 161 -17.75 36.75 -30.92
N SER A 162 -16.94 35.85 -31.49
CA SER A 162 -17.24 35.14 -32.75
C SER A 162 -18.48 34.26 -32.69
N THR A 163 -18.87 33.80 -31.49
CA THR A 163 -20.08 32.99 -31.27
C THR A 163 -21.33 33.85 -31.11
N ARG A 164 -21.20 35.06 -30.54
CA ARG A 164 -22.33 35.99 -30.33
C ARG A 164 -23.03 36.36 -31.65
N GLN A 165 -22.24 36.65 -32.69
CA GLN A 165 -22.73 36.95 -34.05
C GLN A 165 -23.43 35.77 -34.73
N LEU A 166 -23.08 34.52 -34.35
CA LEU A 166 -23.78 33.34 -34.86
C LEU A 166 -25.16 33.23 -34.20
N VAL A 167 -25.21 33.39 -32.87
CA VAL A 167 -26.41 33.29 -32.03
C VAL A 167 -27.51 34.31 -32.39
N GLU A 168 -27.16 35.41 -33.06
CA GLU A 168 -28.12 36.41 -33.56
C GLU A 168 -28.82 35.99 -34.86
N LYS A 169 -28.33 34.95 -35.56
CA LYS A 169 -28.91 34.47 -36.82
C LYS A 169 -30.08 33.52 -36.55
N ARG A 170 -31.26 33.82 -37.13
CA ARG A 170 -32.48 33.02 -36.97
C ARG A 170 -32.37 31.55 -37.43
N SER A 171 -31.34 31.19 -38.20
CA SER A 171 -31.15 29.85 -38.79
C SER A 171 -30.19 28.93 -38.03
N THR A 172 -29.59 29.37 -36.92
CA THR A 172 -28.57 28.58 -36.21
C THR A 172 -29.15 27.33 -35.55
N GLN A 173 -28.64 26.16 -35.96
CA GLN A 173 -28.97 24.89 -35.33
C GLN A 173 -28.18 24.73 -34.02
N VAL A 174 -28.80 24.20 -32.97
CA VAL A 174 -28.11 23.80 -31.74
C VAL A 174 -28.04 22.28 -31.68
N ARG A 175 -26.85 21.75 -31.38
CA ARG A 175 -26.62 20.34 -31.06
C ARG A 175 -25.77 20.23 -29.80
N TYR A 176 -25.81 19.09 -29.12
CA TYR A 176 -24.99 18.86 -27.93
C TYR A 176 -23.75 18.02 -28.26
N LEU A 177 -22.65 18.30 -27.54
CA LEU A 177 -21.40 17.55 -27.56
C LEU A 177 -21.49 16.29 -26.68
N ASP A 178 -20.62 15.30 -26.90
CA ASP A 178 -20.46 14.21 -25.95
C ASP A 178 -19.86 14.71 -24.62
N TYR A 179 -20.42 14.28 -23.49
CA TYR A 179 -19.92 14.66 -22.17
C TYR A 179 -18.82 13.71 -21.68
N ASP A 180 -17.61 14.25 -21.49
CA ASP A 180 -16.44 13.44 -21.11
C ASP A 180 -16.44 13.11 -19.60
N TRP A 181 -17.00 11.93 -19.29
CA TRP A 181 -17.02 11.31 -17.97
C TRP A 181 -15.70 10.64 -17.55
N SER A 182 -14.64 10.66 -18.37
CA SER A 182 -13.49 9.75 -18.22
C SER A 182 -12.60 9.98 -16.99
N LEU A 183 -12.75 11.11 -16.29
CA LEU A 183 -12.13 11.38 -14.99
C LEU A 183 -12.80 10.61 -13.84
N ASN A 184 -14.10 10.30 -13.97
CA ASN A 184 -14.90 9.58 -12.97
C ASN A 184 -15.15 8.10 -13.35
N ASP A 185 -14.86 7.71 -14.59
CA ASP A 185 -15.00 6.33 -15.10
C ASP A 185 -14.08 5.34 -14.37
N GLN A 186 -14.68 4.54 -13.49
CA GLN A 186 -13.99 3.52 -12.71
C GLN A 186 -13.61 2.29 -13.54
N SER A 187 -14.34 1.99 -14.62
CA SER A 187 -14.04 0.86 -15.52
C SER A 187 -12.74 1.11 -16.30
N ARG A 188 -12.52 2.35 -16.75
CA ARG A 188 -11.27 2.77 -17.42
C ARG A 188 -10.11 2.78 -16.42
N ARG A 189 -10.38 3.12 -15.16
CA ARG A 189 -9.42 3.02 -14.05
C ARG A 189 -8.97 1.58 -13.81
N GLN A 190 -9.92 0.63 -13.76
CA GLN A 190 -9.64 -0.81 -13.63
C GLN A 190 -8.86 -1.37 -14.84
N ARG A 191 -9.32 -1.10 -16.07
CA ARG A 191 -8.63 -1.49 -17.31
C ARG A 191 -7.20 -0.96 -17.35
N MET A 192 -6.98 0.34 -17.04
CA MET A 192 -5.62 0.90 -16.92
C MET A 192 -4.78 0.21 -15.85
N THR A 193 -5.32 -0.12 -14.66
CA THR A 193 -4.54 -0.83 -13.64
C THR A 193 -4.11 -2.24 -14.09
N GLN A 194 -4.88 -2.90 -14.96
CA GLN A 194 -4.45 -4.16 -15.58
C GLN A 194 -3.33 -3.92 -16.58
N THR A 195 -3.47 -2.98 -17.54
CA THR A 195 -2.41 -2.68 -18.53
C THR A 195 -1.09 -2.20 -17.89
N PHE A 196 -1.15 -1.51 -16.75
CA PHE A 196 0.02 -1.09 -15.98
C PHE A 196 0.64 -2.22 -15.11
N LYS A 197 -0.05 -3.35 -14.95
CA LYS A 197 0.45 -4.54 -14.25
C LYS A 197 1.53 -5.25 -15.07
N ASP A 198 1.34 -5.30 -16.40
CA ASP A 198 2.16 -6.10 -17.31
C ASP A 198 3.37 -5.36 -17.89
N ARG A 199 3.39 -4.01 -17.85
CA ARG A 199 4.58 -3.20 -18.15
C ARG A 199 5.63 -3.27 -17.02
N ARG A 200 6.25 -4.45 -16.87
CA ARG A 200 7.58 -4.62 -16.26
C ARG A 200 8.61 -3.82 -17.08
N ARG A 201 9.50 -3.09 -16.39
CA ARG A 201 10.63 -2.37 -17.02
C ARG A 201 11.62 -3.38 -17.63
N LEU A 202 12.44 -2.95 -18.60
CA LEU A 202 13.48 -3.79 -19.18
C LEU A 202 14.39 -4.41 -18.10
N ALA A 203 14.87 -3.61 -17.15
CA ALA A 203 15.65 -4.11 -16.00
C ALA A 203 14.89 -5.10 -15.10
N GLU A 204 13.56 -4.99 -14.96
CA GLU A 204 12.76 -5.98 -14.21
C GLU A 204 12.56 -7.28 -14.99
N ARG A 205 12.60 -7.23 -16.34
CA ARG A 205 12.56 -8.41 -17.20
C ARG A 205 13.93 -9.11 -17.24
N LEU A 206 15.01 -8.35 -17.46
CA LEU A 206 16.38 -8.86 -17.43
C LEU A 206 16.72 -9.47 -16.06
N PHE A 207 16.31 -8.84 -14.95
CA PHE A 207 16.44 -9.44 -13.62
C PHE A 207 15.73 -10.80 -13.55
N LEU A 208 14.47 -10.90 -13.97
CA LEU A 208 13.73 -12.18 -13.91
C LEU A 208 14.31 -13.26 -14.82
N VAL A 209 14.80 -12.91 -16.01
CA VAL A 209 15.40 -13.87 -16.95
C VAL A 209 16.77 -14.35 -16.48
N LEU A 210 17.60 -13.47 -15.92
CA LEU A 210 18.97 -13.80 -15.51
C LEU A 210 19.06 -14.35 -14.08
N PHE A 211 18.19 -13.92 -13.15
CA PHE A 211 18.28 -14.29 -11.74
C PHE A 211 18.21 -15.79 -11.50
N PHE A 212 17.24 -16.49 -12.09
CA PHE A 212 17.08 -17.93 -11.86
C PHE A 212 18.26 -18.75 -12.44
N PRO A 213 18.73 -18.52 -13.68
CA PRO A 213 19.97 -19.13 -14.18
C PRO A 213 21.20 -18.80 -13.33
N THR A 214 21.45 -17.52 -12.99
CA THR A 214 22.64 -17.13 -12.23
C THR A 214 22.65 -17.72 -10.82
N VAL A 215 21.51 -17.75 -10.12
CA VAL A 215 21.41 -18.36 -8.79
C VAL A 215 21.51 -19.89 -8.85
N THR A 216 20.99 -20.51 -9.91
CA THR A 216 21.15 -21.97 -10.13
C THR A 216 22.61 -22.32 -10.40
N LEU A 217 23.28 -21.59 -11.29
CA LEU A 217 24.70 -21.78 -11.59
C LEU A 217 25.57 -21.56 -10.35
N PHE A 218 25.32 -20.50 -9.58
CA PHE A 218 26.01 -20.26 -8.30
C PHE A 218 25.80 -21.41 -7.31
N TYR A 219 24.57 -21.94 -7.22
CA TYR A 219 24.28 -23.06 -6.32
C TYR A 219 25.01 -24.35 -6.72
N VAL A 220 25.04 -24.67 -8.02
CA VAL A 220 25.79 -25.84 -8.54
C VAL A 220 27.29 -25.67 -8.29
N ILE A 221 27.86 -24.51 -8.58
CA ILE A 221 29.28 -24.19 -8.28
C ILE A 221 29.58 -24.33 -6.77
N TYR A 222 28.70 -23.82 -5.91
CA TYR A 222 28.92 -23.78 -4.47
C TYR A 222 28.77 -25.15 -3.79
N LYS A 223 27.83 -25.99 -4.23
CA LYS A 223 27.48 -27.25 -3.56
C LYS A 223 27.94 -28.51 -4.29
N TYR A 224 28.11 -28.46 -5.62
CA TYR A 224 28.52 -29.58 -6.45
C TYR A 224 29.72 -29.23 -7.36
N PRO A 225 30.83 -28.66 -6.83
CA PRO A 225 31.97 -28.23 -7.66
C PRO A 225 32.60 -29.38 -8.47
N GLY A 226 32.58 -30.61 -7.96
CA GLY A 226 33.07 -31.80 -8.68
C GLY A 226 32.30 -32.11 -9.97
N TRP A 227 31.02 -31.75 -10.08
CA TRP A 227 30.26 -31.90 -11.33
C TRP A 227 30.73 -30.95 -12.45
N LEU A 228 31.45 -29.87 -12.10
CA LEU A 228 31.96 -28.87 -13.04
C LEU A 228 33.47 -28.98 -13.27
N LEU A 229 34.21 -29.51 -12.29
CA LEU A 229 35.68 -29.64 -12.35
C LEU A 229 36.15 -31.07 -12.67
N GLY A 230 35.28 -32.08 -12.50
CA GLY A 230 35.67 -33.49 -12.50
C GLY A 230 36.34 -33.92 -11.18
N ASP A 231 36.34 -35.22 -10.91
CA ASP A 231 36.95 -35.77 -9.70
C ASP A 231 38.48 -35.62 -9.73
N GLY A 232 39.03 -35.07 -8.65
CA GLY A 232 40.48 -34.83 -8.46
C GLY A 232 40.93 -33.37 -8.56
N ASN A 233 40.13 -32.46 -9.10
CA ASN A 233 40.48 -31.03 -9.21
C ASN A 233 40.16 -30.23 -7.92
N ASP A 234 41.02 -29.26 -7.55
CA ASP A 234 40.86 -28.46 -6.32
C ASP A 234 39.61 -27.56 -6.38
N PRO A 235 38.63 -27.69 -5.46
CA PRO A 235 37.46 -26.82 -5.37
C PRO A 235 37.79 -25.32 -5.23
N ARG A 236 39.02 -24.96 -4.85
CA ARG A 236 39.51 -23.57 -4.85
C ARG A 236 39.59 -22.94 -6.23
N ALA A 237 39.45 -23.69 -7.33
CA ALA A 237 39.33 -23.14 -8.69
C ALA A 237 38.21 -22.09 -8.82
N PHE A 238 37.17 -22.14 -7.98
CA PHE A 238 36.09 -21.15 -7.92
C PHE A 238 36.31 -20.03 -6.88
N HIS A 239 37.50 -19.89 -6.28
CA HIS A 239 37.80 -18.80 -5.36
C HIS A 239 38.15 -17.51 -6.11
N LEU A 240 37.43 -16.44 -5.81
CA LEU A 240 37.73 -15.09 -6.32
C LEU A 240 38.54 -14.33 -5.26
N LEU A 241 39.71 -13.81 -5.64
CA LEU A 241 40.65 -13.11 -4.74
C LEU A 241 40.97 -13.95 -3.46
N GLY A 242 41.17 -15.25 -3.64
CA GLY A 242 41.45 -16.21 -2.55
C GLY A 242 40.24 -16.56 -1.67
N LYS A 243 39.06 -15.96 -1.88
CA LYS A 243 37.86 -16.17 -1.05
C LYS A 243 36.79 -17.00 -1.74
N SER A 244 36.08 -17.79 -0.95
CA SER A 244 35.05 -18.72 -1.41
C SER A 244 33.82 -18.00 -2.00
N PRO A 245 33.03 -18.65 -2.88
CA PRO A 245 31.76 -18.10 -3.38
C PRO A 245 30.78 -17.73 -2.26
N GLY A 246 30.78 -18.47 -1.14
CA GLY A 246 29.95 -18.20 0.04
C GLY A 246 30.31 -16.88 0.74
N PHE A 247 31.61 -16.57 0.87
CA PHE A 247 32.07 -15.27 1.38
C PHE A 247 31.56 -14.12 0.51
N TRP A 248 31.71 -14.24 -0.82
CA TRP A 248 31.27 -13.20 -1.76
C TRP A 248 29.76 -13.01 -1.76
N TYR A 249 28.98 -14.10 -1.69
CA TYR A 249 27.53 -14.03 -1.50
C TYR A 249 27.15 -13.26 -0.22
N GLY A 250 27.73 -13.63 0.92
CA GLY A 250 27.48 -12.96 2.20
C GLY A 250 27.87 -11.48 2.20
N THR A 251 28.98 -11.14 1.51
CA THR A 251 29.49 -9.77 1.34
C THR A 251 28.56 -8.93 0.47
N VAL A 252 28.14 -9.42 -0.70
CA VAL A 252 27.21 -8.72 -1.60
C VAL A 252 25.83 -8.53 -0.95
N TYR A 253 25.31 -9.58 -0.30
CA TYR A 253 24.05 -9.54 0.45
C TYR A 253 24.10 -8.45 1.53
N THR A 254 25.13 -8.48 2.38
CA THR A 254 25.32 -7.53 3.48
C THR A 254 25.53 -6.11 2.96
N THR A 255 26.29 -5.93 1.89
CA THR A 255 26.51 -4.62 1.25
C THR A 255 25.20 -4.03 0.74
N LEU A 256 24.36 -4.82 0.08
CA LEU A 256 23.05 -4.37 -0.42
C LEU A 256 22.11 -3.98 0.73
N VAL A 257 22.01 -4.82 1.78
CA VAL A 257 21.15 -4.56 2.94
C VAL A 257 21.64 -3.35 3.73
N CYS A 258 22.91 -3.34 4.16
CA CYS A 258 23.48 -2.29 4.99
C CYS A 258 23.56 -0.96 4.23
N GLY A 259 23.98 -0.97 2.96
CA GLY A 259 24.00 0.22 2.11
C GLY A 259 22.61 0.82 1.89
N THR A 260 21.57 -0.02 1.71
CA THR A 260 20.19 0.46 1.63
C THR A 260 19.71 1.05 2.95
N CYS A 261 20.01 0.42 4.08
CA CYS A 261 19.63 0.93 5.40
C CYS A 261 20.33 2.25 5.72
N LEU A 262 21.64 2.35 5.45
CA LEU A 262 22.43 3.57 5.61
C LEU A 262 21.89 4.71 4.72
N TRP A 263 21.54 4.43 3.46
CA TRP A 263 20.90 5.39 2.57
C TRP A 263 19.52 5.86 3.07
N VAL A 264 18.72 4.98 3.70
CA VAL A 264 17.47 5.39 4.36
C VAL A 264 17.76 6.33 5.52
N LEU A 265 18.67 5.93 6.42
CA LEU A 265 19.03 6.67 7.63
C LEU A 265 19.61 8.05 7.33
N ILE A 266 20.69 8.13 6.54
CA ILE A 266 21.33 9.40 6.12
C ILE A 266 20.32 10.32 5.43
N SER A 267 19.49 9.79 4.54
CA SER A 267 18.52 10.62 3.82
C SER A 267 17.43 11.21 4.72
N SER A 268 17.17 10.61 5.88
CA SER A 268 16.10 10.95 6.83
C SER A 268 14.73 11.26 6.20
N ARG A 269 14.40 10.67 5.03
CA ARG A 269 13.16 10.89 4.27
C ARG A 269 12.28 9.64 4.32
N ASN A 270 10.99 9.82 4.59
CA ASN A 270 10.00 8.75 4.55
C ASN A 270 10.00 8.05 3.18
N ARG A 271 10.20 6.74 3.17
CA ARG A 271 10.28 5.94 1.94
C ARG A 271 8.96 5.27 1.54
N TYR A 272 8.00 5.14 2.45
CA TYR A 272 6.69 4.56 2.14
C TYR A 272 5.83 5.54 1.32
N GLN A 273 5.90 6.84 1.60
CA GLN A 273 5.15 7.87 0.88
C GLN A 273 5.53 7.99 -0.62
N ARG A 274 4.50 8.22 -1.45
CA ARG A 274 4.60 8.40 -2.93
C ARG A 274 4.70 9.84 -3.40
N SER A 275 4.43 10.82 -2.52
CA SER A 275 4.49 12.25 -2.84
C SER A 275 5.90 12.72 -3.25
N LYS A 276 5.98 13.84 -4.00
CA LYS A 276 7.23 14.58 -4.22
C LYS A 276 7.74 15.19 -2.90
N LYS A 277 6.86 15.88 -2.17
CA LYS A 277 7.13 16.39 -0.80
C LYS A 277 6.88 15.26 0.19
N LYS A 278 7.94 14.77 0.83
CA LYS A 278 7.91 13.63 1.77
C LYS A 278 8.12 14.11 3.19
N SER A 279 7.42 13.48 4.13
CA SER A 279 7.70 13.62 5.56
C SER A 279 9.11 13.15 5.93
N PRO A 280 9.67 13.60 7.07
CA PRO A 280 10.88 13.02 7.63
C PRO A 280 10.69 11.55 8.04
N LEU A 281 11.79 10.82 8.20
CA LEU A 281 11.78 9.44 8.67
C LEU A 281 11.41 9.40 10.17
N SER A 282 10.28 8.76 10.48
CA SER A 282 9.74 8.63 11.84
C SER A 282 10.70 7.94 12.81
N LYS A 283 10.56 8.22 14.12
CA LYS A 283 11.38 7.58 15.17
C LYS A 283 11.32 6.04 15.09
N TYR A 284 10.14 5.49 14.81
CA TYR A 284 9.94 4.04 14.65
C TYR A 284 10.73 3.46 13.47
N GLN A 285 10.62 4.06 12.28
CA GLN A 285 11.35 3.58 11.10
C GLN A 285 12.86 3.79 11.24
N ARG A 286 13.31 4.88 11.87
CA ARG A 286 14.73 5.13 12.17
C ARG A 286 15.31 4.03 13.06
N GLY A 287 14.62 3.68 14.14
CA GLY A 287 15.00 2.56 15.01
C GLY A 287 15.05 1.23 14.25
N LYS A 288 14.02 0.93 13.44
CA LYS A 288 13.97 -0.30 12.64
C LYS A 288 15.11 -0.43 11.65
N PHE A 289 15.42 0.62 10.87
CA PHE A 289 16.49 0.57 9.87
C PHE A 289 17.90 0.58 10.50
N ALA A 290 18.07 1.18 11.69
CA ALA A 290 19.30 1.03 12.47
C ALA A 290 19.44 -0.41 13.01
N SER A 291 18.35 -0.99 13.54
CA SER A 291 18.30 -2.39 13.99
C SER A 291 18.69 -3.37 12.89
N ILE A 292 18.11 -3.23 11.69
CA ILE A 292 18.44 -4.05 10.52
C ILE A 292 19.92 -3.89 10.13
N PHE A 293 20.45 -2.65 10.12
CA PHE A 293 21.85 -2.38 9.79
C PHE A 293 22.82 -3.08 10.75
N PHE A 294 22.64 -2.90 12.07
CA PHE A 294 23.54 -3.51 13.06
C PHE A 294 23.37 -5.02 13.18
N ALA A 295 22.14 -5.55 13.08
CA ALA A 295 21.90 -6.99 13.07
C ALA A 295 22.55 -7.66 11.85
N GLN A 296 22.43 -7.06 10.67
CA GLN A 296 23.06 -7.58 9.46
C GLN A 296 24.59 -7.49 9.50
N LEU A 297 25.14 -6.33 9.85
CA LEU A 297 26.58 -6.09 9.86
C LEU A 297 27.28 -6.92 10.95
N ILE A 298 26.78 -6.88 12.19
CA ILE A 298 27.44 -7.50 13.33
C ILE A 298 27.07 -8.99 13.42
N ALA A 299 25.79 -9.32 13.61
CA ALA A 299 25.38 -10.68 13.97
C ALA A 299 25.40 -11.67 12.79
N PHE A 300 25.04 -11.22 11.57
CA PHE A 300 24.95 -12.11 10.40
C PHE A 300 26.15 -12.04 9.44
N TYR A 301 27.06 -11.07 9.61
CA TYR A 301 28.24 -10.93 8.75
C TYR A 301 29.56 -10.97 9.52
N LEU A 302 29.82 -10.05 10.46
CA LEU A 302 31.11 -10.03 11.17
C LEU A 302 31.26 -11.22 12.15
N LEU A 303 30.24 -11.53 12.95
CA LEU A 303 30.33 -12.54 14.01
C LEU A 303 30.73 -13.94 13.50
N PRO A 304 30.19 -14.45 12.38
CA PRO A 304 30.64 -15.71 11.76
C PRO A 304 32.13 -15.76 11.37
N TYR A 305 32.77 -14.64 11.05
CA TYR A 305 34.20 -14.59 10.69
C TYR A 305 35.11 -14.24 11.88
N VAL A 306 34.64 -13.39 12.81
CA VAL A 306 35.40 -12.99 14.00
C VAL A 306 35.54 -14.15 15.00
N LEU A 307 34.48 -14.93 15.26
CA LEU A 307 34.54 -16.01 16.27
C LEU A 307 35.53 -17.14 15.93
N PRO A 308 35.65 -17.62 14.67
CA PRO A 308 36.71 -18.55 14.30
C PRO A 308 38.11 -17.91 14.32
N ALA A 309 38.23 -16.65 13.88
CA ALA A 309 39.49 -15.93 13.84
C ALA A 309 40.11 -15.69 15.23
N LEU A 310 39.29 -15.55 16.27
CA LEU A 310 39.74 -15.49 17.67
C LEU A 310 40.19 -16.85 18.23
N ARG A 311 39.99 -17.95 17.49
CA ARG A 311 40.34 -19.32 17.90
C ARG A 311 41.46 -19.95 17.06
N GLN A 312 42.01 -19.24 16.07
CA GLN A 312 43.03 -19.79 15.16
C GLN A 312 44.18 -18.79 14.93
N PRO A 313 45.45 -19.26 14.91
CA PRO A 313 46.59 -18.42 14.56
C PRO A 313 46.52 -18.04 13.07
N GLY A 314 46.08 -16.81 12.79
CA GLY A 314 45.89 -16.29 11.44
C GLY A 314 44.91 -15.11 11.34
N GLY A 315 44.01 -14.96 12.31
CA GLY A 315 43.11 -13.80 12.40
C GLY A 315 42.04 -13.72 11.28
N PHE A 316 41.35 -12.58 11.20
CA PHE A 316 40.11 -12.40 10.43
C PHE A 316 40.22 -12.72 8.92
N PHE A 317 41.41 -12.62 8.35
CA PHE A 317 41.64 -12.86 6.92
C PHE A 317 42.06 -14.30 6.58
N ASN A 318 42.49 -15.10 7.56
CA ASN A 318 42.85 -16.50 7.32
C ASN A 318 41.58 -17.38 7.46
N ASP A 319 40.94 -17.66 6.33
CA ASP A 319 39.68 -18.43 6.25
C ASP A 319 40.02 -19.90 5.94
N PRO A 320 40.02 -20.82 6.94
CA PRO A 320 40.44 -22.19 6.76
C PRO A 320 39.48 -22.91 5.82
N THR A 321 39.93 -23.26 4.62
CA THR A 321 39.07 -23.70 3.50
C THR A 321 38.35 -25.02 3.77
N ARG A 322 37.21 -24.95 4.46
CA ARG A 322 36.24 -26.04 4.60
C ARG A 322 35.24 -25.93 3.46
N VAL A 323 35.31 -26.87 2.52
CA VAL A 323 34.26 -27.09 1.51
C VAL A 323 32.93 -27.23 2.25
N ALA A 324 31.85 -26.66 1.70
CA ALA A 324 30.52 -26.63 2.30
C ALA A 324 29.79 -27.98 2.23
N THR A 325 30.46 -29.04 2.68
CA THR A 325 29.77 -30.20 3.25
C THR A 325 28.96 -29.76 4.47
N LYS A 326 28.12 -30.66 5.00
CA LYS A 326 27.16 -30.38 6.08
C LYS A 326 27.76 -29.90 7.43
N ALA A 327 29.08 -29.70 7.52
CA ALA A 327 29.77 -29.06 8.65
C ALA A 327 29.70 -27.51 8.66
N ALA A 328 29.09 -26.86 7.66
CA ALA A 328 28.92 -25.41 7.65
C ALA A 328 27.95 -24.93 8.75
N HIS A 329 28.48 -24.23 9.78
CA HIS A 329 27.83 -23.82 11.04
C HIS A 329 26.58 -22.90 10.93
N ILE A 330 25.99 -22.74 9.75
CA ILE A 330 24.85 -21.85 9.47
C ILE A 330 23.58 -22.64 9.10
N TYR A 331 23.71 -23.91 8.69
CA TYR A 331 22.58 -24.76 8.29
C TYR A 331 21.95 -25.51 9.48
N VAL A 332 20.70 -25.95 9.30
CA VAL A 332 19.91 -26.65 10.33
C VAL A 332 20.46 -28.05 10.63
N TYR A 333 21.12 -28.70 9.68
CA TYR A 333 21.65 -30.06 9.85
C TYR A 333 22.75 -30.17 10.94
N PRO A 334 23.81 -29.35 10.95
CA PRO A 334 24.72 -29.27 12.10
C PRO A 334 24.11 -28.53 13.32
N GLY A 335 22.81 -28.23 13.29
CA GLY A 335 22.12 -27.45 14.32
C GLY A 335 21.85 -28.21 15.61
N PHE A 336 21.73 -29.54 15.53
CA PHE A 336 21.67 -30.43 16.68
C PHE A 336 23.04 -30.97 17.09
N THR A 337 24.02 -31.01 16.17
CA THR A 337 25.38 -31.52 16.44
C THR A 337 26.37 -30.45 16.93
N SER A 338 25.95 -29.18 17.03
CA SER A 338 26.81 -28.09 17.54
C SER A 338 26.08 -27.24 18.59
N TRP A 339 26.65 -27.21 19.81
CA TRP A 339 26.15 -26.44 20.96
C TRP A 339 25.86 -24.96 20.63
N GLY A 340 26.67 -24.33 19.78
CA GLY A 340 26.47 -22.93 19.39
C GLY A 340 25.17 -22.70 18.60
N MET A 341 24.82 -23.58 17.66
CA MET A 341 23.57 -23.48 16.91
C MET A 341 22.37 -23.93 17.75
N ALA A 342 22.53 -24.94 18.62
CA ALA A 342 21.50 -25.32 19.59
C ALA A 342 21.15 -24.14 20.53
N VAL A 343 22.15 -23.46 21.10
CA VAL A 343 21.95 -22.24 21.90
C VAL A 343 21.31 -21.12 21.07
N TYR A 344 21.71 -20.93 19.81
CA TYR A 344 21.08 -19.93 18.95
C TYR A 344 19.60 -20.22 18.67
N LEU A 345 19.24 -21.46 18.34
CA LEU A 345 17.88 -21.87 17.98
C LEU A 345 16.94 -22.01 19.19
N PHE A 346 17.43 -22.51 20.33
CA PHE A 346 16.60 -22.82 21.50
C PHE A 346 16.70 -21.82 22.66
N LEU A 347 17.72 -20.96 22.70
CA LEU A 347 17.84 -19.88 23.69
C LEU A 347 17.79 -18.48 23.06
N VAL A 348 18.72 -18.13 22.17
CA VAL A 348 18.84 -16.75 21.64
C VAL A 348 17.59 -16.34 20.85
N ILE A 349 17.12 -17.18 19.93
CA ILE A 349 15.90 -16.92 19.17
C ILE A 349 14.66 -16.85 20.07
N PRO A 350 14.35 -17.81 20.96
CA PRO A 350 13.18 -17.73 21.82
C PRO A 350 13.21 -16.54 22.78
N VAL A 351 14.37 -16.16 23.32
CA VAL A 351 14.52 -14.95 24.14
C VAL A 351 14.29 -13.68 23.32
N ALA A 352 14.86 -13.57 22.11
CA ALA A 352 14.59 -12.43 21.22
C ALA A 352 13.10 -12.35 20.82
N VAL A 353 12.45 -13.48 20.56
CA VAL A 353 11.00 -13.55 20.26
C VAL A 353 10.16 -13.23 21.51
N TRP A 354 10.59 -13.59 22.71
CA TRP A 354 9.92 -13.22 23.95
C TRP A 354 9.88 -11.70 24.14
N PHE A 355 11.01 -11.02 23.93
CA PHE A 355 11.09 -9.56 24.05
C PHE A 355 10.43 -8.83 22.87
N PHE A 356 10.77 -9.16 21.61
CA PHE A 356 10.33 -8.41 20.42
C PHE A 356 9.06 -8.94 19.75
N GLY A 357 8.56 -10.12 20.13
CA GLY A 357 7.40 -10.75 19.49
C GLY A 357 7.55 -10.86 17.97
N LYS A 358 6.45 -10.69 17.24
CA LYS A 358 6.47 -10.65 15.76
C LYS A 358 7.25 -9.47 15.16
N ARG A 359 7.66 -8.46 15.94
CA ARG A 359 8.52 -7.38 15.41
C ARG A 359 9.90 -7.89 15.03
N TYR A 360 10.37 -9.00 15.60
CA TYR A 360 11.58 -9.72 15.17
C TYR A 360 11.64 -9.89 13.64
N CYS A 361 10.53 -10.30 13.01
CA CYS A 361 10.42 -10.50 11.56
C CYS A 361 10.65 -9.24 10.71
N SER A 362 10.63 -8.03 11.30
CA SER A 362 10.90 -6.76 10.62
C SER A 362 12.02 -5.90 11.22
N TRP A 363 12.65 -6.34 12.32
CA TRP A 363 13.73 -5.61 13.01
C TRP A 363 15.07 -6.37 13.08
N PHE A 364 15.03 -7.72 13.10
CA PHE A 364 16.22 -8.56 13.37
C PHE A 364 16.33 -9.83 12.52
N CYS A 365 15.24 -10.36 11.95
CA CYS A 365 15.27 -11.59 11.17
C CYS A 365 16.07 -11.40 9.87
N SER A 366 17.11 -12.20 9.64
CA SER A 366 17.93 -12.19 8.41
C SER A 366 17.09 -12.19 7.12
N CYS A 367 16.17 -13.15 6.96
CA CYS A 367 15.25 -13.19 5.81
C CYS A 367 14.34 -11.95 5.71
N GLY A 368 14.07 -11.27 6.83
CA GLY A 368 13.31 -10.03 6.91
C GLY A 368 14.12 -8.77 6.60
N ASN A 369 15.44 -8.78 6.83
CA ASN A 369 16.34 -7.65 6.59
C ASN A 369 16.36 -7.27 5.11
N LEU A 370 16.60 -8.25 4.23
CA LEU A 370 16.53 -8.06 2.77
C LEU A 370 15.12 -7.65 2.33
N ALA A 371 14.08 -8.23 2.92
CA ALA A 371 12.68 -7.96 2.57
C ALA A 371 12.24 -6.51 2.86
N GLU A 372 12.71 -5.90 3.95
CA GLU A 372 12.51 -4.47 4.24
C GLU A 372 13.41 -3.58 3.37
N ALA A 373 14.70 -3.92 3.25
CA ALA A 373 15.68 -3.15 2.47
C ALA A 373 15.23 -3.03 1.01
N VAL A 374 15.00 -4.15 0.33
CA VAL A 374 14.43 -4.17 -1.03
C VAL A 374 13.04 -3.53 -1.02
N GLY A 375 12.22 -3.80 0.01
CA GLY A 375 10.87 -3.29 0.16
C GLY A 375 10.71 -1.76 0.12
N VAL A 376 11.74 -0.99 0.49
CA VAL A 376 11.73 0.50 0.40
C VAL A 376 12.35 1.08 -0.89
N LEU A 377 13.05 0.26 -1.69
CA LEU A 377 13.62 0.70 -2.97
C LEU A 377 12.51 1.04 -4.00
N PRO A 378 12.80 1.84 -5.04
CA PRO A 378 11.78 2.28 -6.01
C PRO A 378 11.04 1.13 -6.71
N TRP A 379 11.72 0.02 -6.99
CA TRP A 379 11.13 -1.18 -7.58
C TRP A 379 10.46 -2.07 -6.52
N GLY A 380 11.06 -2.32 -5.36
CA GLY A 380 10.44 -3.14 -4.31
C GLY A 380 9.11 -2.57 -3.82
N ARG A 381 8.98 -1.23 -3.73
CA ARG A 381 7.69 -0.56 -3.47
C ARG A 381 6.68 -0.72 -4.61
N LYS A 382 7.12 -0.89 -5.87
CA LYS A 382 6.24 -1.29 -6.98
C LYS A 382 5.78 -2.73 -6.78
N TRP A 383 6.67 -3.65 -6.39
CA TRP A 383 6.36 -5.07 -6.20
C TRP A 383 5.39 -5.28 -5.01
N VAL A 384 5.65 -4.66 -3.85
CA VAL A 384 4.73 -4.66 -2.70
C VAL A 384 3.32 -4.16 -3.09
N ARG A 385 3.25 -3.10 -3.90
CA ARG A 385 1.97 -2.53 -4.32
C ARG A 385 1.23 -3.37 -5.35
N LEU A 386 1.91 -3.86 -6.41
CA LEU A 386 1.28 -4.46 -7.60
C LEU A 386 1.29 -5.99 -7.63
N HIS A 387 2.18 -6.64 -6.87
CA HIS A 387 2.46 -8.07 -7.00
C HIS A 387 2.19 -8.86 -5.71
N THR A 388 2.20 -8.24 -4.53
CA THR A 388 1.79 -8.93 -3.29
C THR A 388 0.33 -9.41 -3.35
N PRO A 389 0.05 -10.73 -3.14
CA PRO A 389 -1.30 -11.28 -3.10
C PRO A 389 -2.19 -10.66 -2.00
N ARG A 390 -3.45 -10.39 -2.33
CA ARG A 390 -4.47 -9.77 -1.46
C ARG A 390 -5.84 -10.43 -1.70
N GLY A 391 -6.80 -10.21 -0.80
CA GLY A 391 -8.14 -10.80 -0.86
C GLY A 391 -8.28 -12.11 -0.08
N LYS A 392 -9.47 -12.72 -0.13
CA LYS A 392 -9.87 -13.90 0.67
C LYS A 392 -8.96 -15.12 0.43
N THR A 393 -8.78 -15.53 -0.82
CA THR A 393 -7.91 -16.65 -1.22
C THR A 393 -6.47 -16.49 -0.74
N ALA A 394 -5.92 -15.26 -0.75
CA ALA A 394 -4.59 -14.98 -0.21
C ALA A 394 -4.52 -15.06 1.33
N LYS A 395 -5.64 -14.87 2.03
CA LYS A 395 -5.74 -15.11 3.49
C LYS A 395 -5.90 -16.61 3.79
N GLU A 396 -6.69 -17.32 3.00
CA GLU A 396 -6.87 -18.78 3.12
C GLU A 396 -5.56 -19.55 2.90
N LEU A 397 -4.76 -19.14 1.91
CA LEU A 397 -3.42 -19.71 1.65
C LEU A 397 -2.40 -19.51 2.80
N GLU A 398 -2.70 -18.72 3.85
CA GLU A 398 -1.89 -18.72 5.08
C GLU A 398 -1.93 -20.08 5.82
N VAL A 399 -2.84 -20.99 5.46
CA VAL A 399 -2.82 -22.39 5.94
C VAL A 399 -1.57 -23.16 5.50
N VAL A 400 -0.95 -22.81 4.37
CA VAL A 400 0.32 -23.41 3.91
C VAL A 400 1.42 -23.23 4.97
N GLN A 401 1.42 -22.08 5.66
CA GLN A 401 2.38 -21.78 6.72
C GLN A 401 2.19 -22.66 7.97
N LEU A 402 1.01 -23.26 8.16
CA LEU A 402 0.79 -24.30 9.18
C LEU A 402 1.41 -25.63 8.75
N TRP A 403 1.18 -26.07 7.51
CA TRP A 403 1.76 -27.31 7.01
C TRP A 403 3.29 -27.29 7.01
N VAL A 404 3.91 -26.17 6.62
CA VAL A 404 5.37 -26.00 6.70
C VAL A 404 5.87 -25.97 8.15
N LEU A 405 5.10 -25.43 9.10
CA LEU A 405 5.44 -25.51 10.53
C LEU A 405 5.34 -26.95 11.07
N LEU A 406 4.29 -27.69 10.72
CA LEU A 406 4.12 -29.09 11.14
C LEU A 406 5.24 -29.98 10.57
N PHE A 407 5.56 -29.81 9.28
CA PHE A 407 6.69 -30.48 8.63
C PHE A 407 8.03 -30.13 9.30
N ALA A 408 8.29 -28.85 9.58
CA ALA A 408 9.52 -28.41 10.24
C ALA A 408 9.66 -28.96 11.68
N VAL A 409 8.56 -29.09 12.43
CA VAL A 409 8.56 -29.72 13.77
C VAL A 409 8.79 -31.22 13.65
N PHE A 410 8.08 -31.92 12.76
CA PHE A 410 8.27 -33.36 12.52
C PHE A 410 9.72 -33.67 12.12
N PHE A 411 10.25 -32.97 11.11
CA PHE A 411 11.62 -33.15 10.63
C PHE A 411 12.66 -32.79 11.70
N GLY A 412 12.40 -31.75 12.51
CA GLY A 412 13.25 -31.40 13.64
C GLY A 412 13.28 -32.46 14.74
N VAL A 413 12.15 -33.13 15.02
CA VAL A 413 12.08 -34.27 15.96
C VAL A 413 12.79 -35.49 15.39
N MET A 414 12.63 -35.80 14.09
CA MET A 414 13.37 -36.89 13.44
C MET A 414 14.89 -36.67 13.52
N LEU A 415 15.39 -35.48 13.21
CA LEU A 415 16.83 -35.14 13.35
C LEU A 415 17.32 -35.17 14.81
N LEU A 416 16.46 -34.86 15.78
CA LEU A 416 16.82 -34.96 17.20
C LEU A 416 16.94 -36.42 17.65
N LEU A 417 16.04 -37.31 17.21
CA LEU A 417 16.10 -38.74 17.54
C LEU A 417 17.27 -39.45 16.83
N ASP A 418 17.58 -39.03 15.60
CA ASP A 418 18.78 -39.45 14.85
C ASP A 418 20.08 -39.03 15.59
N GLY A 419 20.16 -37.75 16.01
CA GLY A 419 21.27 -37.23 16.80
C GLY A 419 21.39 -37.80 18.21
N LEU A 420 20.33 -38.40 18.75
CA LEU A 420 20.33 -39.15 20.01
C LEU A 420 20.58 -40.66 19.80
N THR A 421 20.84 -41.12 18.56
CA THR A 421 21.01 -42.53 18.16
C THR A 421 19.82 -43.45 18.48
N LEU A 422 18.63 -42.88 18.70
CA LEU A 422 17.40 -43.61 19.00
C LEU A 422 16.67 -44.10 17.74
N LEU A 423 16.99 -43.50 16.59
CA LEU A 423 16.57 -43.89 15.25
C LEU A 423 17.76 -43.69 14.28
N SER A 424 17.67 -44.24 13.07
CA SER A 424 18.59 -43.94 11.97
C SER A 424 17.77 -43.51 10.75
N VAL A 425 17.98 -42.27 10.29
CA VAL A 425 17.15 -41.62 9.25
C VAL A 425 17.93 -41.49 7.94
N ALA A 426 18.72 -42.53 7.63
CA ALA A 426 19.68 -42.62 6.53
C ALA A 426 19.04 -42.70 5.12
N SER A 427 18.38 -41.61 4.68
CA SER A 427 18.00 -41.39 3.26
C SER A 427 17.68 -39.94 2.88
N PHE A 428 17.28 -39.07 3.83
CA PHE A 428 16.74 -37.74 3.47
C PHE A 428 17.77 -36.66 3.13
N GLN A 429 19.07 -37.02 3.08
CA GLN A 429 20.20 -36.16 2.71
C GLN A 429 19.93 -35.39 1.41
N SER A 430 19.71 -36.12 0.31
CA SER A 430 19.53 -35.56 -1.04
C SER A 430 18.22 -34.78 -1.18
N PHE A 431 17.18 -35.20 -0.46
CA PHE A 431 15.89 -34.51 -0.45
C PHE A 431 15.98 -33.15 0.26
N GLN A 432 16.66 -33.09 1.42
CA GLN A 432 17.00 -31.83 2.09
C GLN A 432 17.80 -30.92 1.17
N ASP A 433 18.83 -31.47 0.50
CA ASP A 433 19.72 -30.69 -0.35
C ASP A 433 19.04 -30.10 -1.58
N LEU A 434 18.02 -30.77 -2.14
CA LEU A 434 17.23 -30.26 -3.27
C LEU A 434 16.08 -29.34 -2.84
N VAL A 435 15.36 -29.68 -1.76
CA VAL A 435 14.11 -28.98 -1.40
C VAL A 435 14.36 -27.80 -0.46
N ILE A 436 15.17 -27.98 0.58
CA ILE A 436 15.38 -26.94 1.61
C ILE A 436 16.41 -25.92 1.14
N ASP A 437 17.57 -26.37 0.69
CA ASP A 437 18.68 -25.47 0.36
C ASP A 437 18.53 -24.82 -1.03
N PHE A 438 18.18 -25.59 -2.07
CA PHE A 438 17.96 -25.05 -3.41
C PHE A 438 16.57 -24.42 -3.56
N ALA A 439 15.50 -25.21 -3.51
CA ALA A 439 14.17 -24.72 -3.85
C ALA A 439 13.68 -23.63 -2.87
N PHE A 440 13.74 -23.83 -1.55
CA PHE A 440 13.33 -22.80 -0.59
C PHE A 440 14.40 -21.74 -0.34
N GLY A 441 15.67 -22.13 -0.14
CA GLY A 441 16.77 -21.23 0.20
C GLY A 441 17.10 -20.21 -0.88
N SER A 442 17.19 -20.63 -2.15
CA SER A 442 17.66 -19.76 -3.24
C SER A 442 16.55 -19.38 -4.24
N LEU A 443 15.75 -20.35 -4.69
CA LEU A 443 14.81 -20.18 -5.80
C LEU A 443 13.52 -19.43 -5.39
N VAL A 444 12.79 -19.97 -4.40
CA VAL A 444 11.53 -19.41 -3.89
C VAL A 444 11.76 -18.19 -3.00
N GLY A 445 12.88 -18.16 -2.25
CA GLY A 445 13.20 -17.11 -1.30
C GLY A 445 13.25 -15.71 -1.94
N VAL A 446 14.25 -15.43 -2.77
CA VAL A 446 14.46 -14.10 -3.38
C VAL A 446 13.84 -14.00 -4.78
N GLY A 447 13.82 -15.09 -5.55
CA GLY A 447 13.27 -15.11 -6.93
C GLY A 447 11.78 -14.77 -7.00
N ALA A 448 11.02 -15.05 -5.94
CA ALA A 448 9.60 -14.70 -5.87
C ALA A 448 9.34 -13.20 -5.58
N TYR A 449 10.32 -12.41 -5.10
CA TYR A 449 10.10 -11.01 -4.69
C TYR A 449 9.51 -10.10 -5.81
N PRO A 450 9.95 -10.18 -7.08
CA PRO A 450 9.37 -9.38 -8.18
C PRO A 450 8.04 -9.93 -8.70
N ILE A 451 7.62 -11.12 -8.28
CA ILE A 451 6.45 -11.86 -8.80
C ILE A 451 5.29 -11.82 -7.80
N LEU A 452 5.60 -11.94 -6.50
CA LEU A 452 4.65 -12.10 -5.39
C LEU A 452 4.93 -11.14 -4.21
N GLY A 453 5.86 -10.18 -4.37
CA GLY A 453 6.19 -9.17 -3.37
C GLY A 453 7.23 -9.62 -2.33
N THR A 454 7.87 -8.66 -1.67
CA THR A 454 9.13 -8.89 -0.90
C THR A 454 8.99 -9.72 0.38
N ARG A 455 7.78 -10.07 0.82
CA ARG A 455 7.54 -10.85 2.05
C ARG A 455 6.71 -12.12 1.84
N ILE A 456 6.65 -12.62 0.61
CA ILE A 456 5.93 -13.85 0.27
C ILE A 456 6.38 -15.05 1.13
N TRP A 457 7.70 -15.24 1.30
CA TRP A 457 8.28 -16.24 2.20
C TRP A 457 7.81 -16.08 3.66
N CYS A 458 7.83 -14.85 4.19
CA CYS A 458 7.40 -14.55 5.55
C CYS A 458 5.91 -14.85 5.81
N ARG A 459 5.08 -14.90 4.76
CA ARG A 459 3.63 -15.12 4.86
C ARG A 459 3.22 -16.59 4.70
N TYR A 460 3.86 -17.34 3.81
CA TYR A 460 3.42 -18.70 3.48
C TYR A 460 4.44 -19.79 3.78
N GLY A 461 5.74 -19.50 3.76
CA GLY A 461 6.80 -20.52 3.87
C GLY A 461 7.60 -20.50 5.16
N CYS A 462 7.72 -19.38 5.87
CA CYS A 462 8.52 -19.28 7.08
C CYS A 462 7.82 -19.96 8.28
N PRO A 463 8.28 -21.10 8.82
CA PRO A 463 7.61 -21.80 9.92
C PRO A 463 7.68 -20.97 11.22
N MET A 464 8.80 -20.30 11.46
CA MET A 464 9.03 -19.43 12.63
C MET A 464 7.94 -18.35 12.77
N ALA A 465 7.52 -17.72 11.67
CA ALA A 465 6.50 -16.66 11.70
C ALA A 465 5.09 -17.19 12.01
N GLN A 466 4.79 -18.46 11.69
CA GLN A 466 3.58 -19.15 12.14
C GLN A 466 3.68 -19.56 13.61
N GLY A 467 4.85 -20.02 14.06
CA GLY A 467 5.14 -20.24 15.49
C GLY A 467 4.87 -18.97 16.31
N MET A 468 5.36 -17.81 15.85
CA MET A 468 5.05 -16.51 16.45
C MET A 468 3.56 -16.10 16.32
N LYS A 469 2.78 -16.61 15.35
CA LYS A 469 1.33 -16.38 15.28
C LYS A 469 0.59 -17.08 16.42
N ARG A 470 1.09 -18.25 16.86
CA ARG A 470 0.52 -19.01 17.99
C ARG A 470 1.06 -18.57 19.36
N ILE A 471 2.38 -18.37 19.47
CA ILE A 471 3.06 -18.04 20.74
C ILE A 471 2.96 -16.54 21.06
N GLY A 472 2.79 -15.68 20.06
CA GLY A 472 2.77 -14.21 20.19
C GLY A 472 1.68 -13.60 21.08
N LYS A 473 0.75 -14.41 21.62
CA LYS A 473 -0.16 -13.98 22.70
C LYS A 473 0.53 -13.84 24.06
N PHE A 474 1.63 -14.58 24.27
CA PHE A 474 2.42 -14.62 25.50
C PHE A 474 3.64 -13.69 25.48
N THR A 475 4.16 -13.31 24.30
CA THR A 475 5.37 -12.48 24.15
C THR A 475 5.15 -11.03 24.63
N ARG A 476 6.20 -10.41 25.19
CA ARG A 476 6.17 -9.08 25.82
C ARG A 476 5.81 -7.96 24.84
N SER A 477 6.44 -7.89 23.66
CA SER A 477 6.08 -6.89 22.61
C SER A 477 4.93 -7.36 21.72
N ARG A 478 3.78 -7.64 22.34
CA ARG A 478 2.50 -7.78 21.64
C ARG A 478 1.89 -6.38 21.39
N PHE A 479 1.30 -6.20 20.21
CA PHE A 479 0.75 -4.93 19.77
C PHE A 479 -0.49 -5.13 18.90
N SER A 480 -1.33 -4.12 18.86
CA SER A 480 -2.38 -3.92 17.85
C SER A 480 -2.02 -2.72 16.97
N VAL A 481 -2.68 -2.62 15.82
CA VAL A 481 -2.75 -1.40 15.02
C VAL A 481 -4.16 -0.85 15.18
N VAL A 482 -4.26 0.41 15.60
CA VAL A 482 -5.52 1.08 15.95
C VAL A 482 -5.80 2.19 14.93
N PRO A 483 -6.97 2.21 14.28
CA PRO A 483 -7.43 3.34 13.48
C PRO A 483 -8.00 4.46 14.34
N ASN A 484 -8.11 5.65 13.78
CA ASN A 484 -8.87 6.75 14.40
C ASN A 484 -9.74 7.50 13.36
N ALA A 485 -10.62 8.38 13.85
CA ALA A 485 -11.52 9.23 13.08
C ALA A 485 -10.89 10.07 11.95
N ASN A 486 -9.56 10.22 11.87
CA ASN A 486 -8.91 10.90 10.74
C ASN A 486 -8.86 10.07 9.44
N CYS A 487 -9.31 8.81 9.44
CA CYS A 487 -9.23 7.94 8.27
C CYS A 487 -10.13 8.41 7.11
N ARG A 488 -9.52 8.86 6.01
CA ARG A 488 -10.21 9.39 4.81
C ARG A 488 -10.36 8.38 3.65
N GLY A 489 -10.48 7.08 3.94
CA GLY A 489 -10.78 6.06 2.91
C GLY A 489 -9.70 5.84 1.82
N LEU A 490 -8.46 6.30 2.03
CA LEU A 490 -7.47 6.43 0.95
C LEU A 490 -6.84 5.11 0.45
N ASN A 491 -7.03 4.00 1.17
CA ASN A 491 -6.52 2.65 0.82
C ASN A 491 -4.99 2.54 0.61
N LEU A 492 -4.21 3.54 1.04
CA LEU A 492 -2.74 3.56 0.90
C LEU A 492 -2.07 2.54 1.85
N CYS A 493 -2.64 2.32 3.03
CA CYS A 493 -2.16 1.36 4.03
C CYS A 493 -2.11 -0.08 3.49
N THR A 494 -3.17 -0.57 2.82
CA THR A 494 -3.20 -1.87 2.13
C THR A 494 -2.20 -1.95 0.98
N GLN A 495 -1.99 -0.85 0.23
CA GLN A 495 -1.00 -0.78 -0.85
C GLN A 495 0.45 -0.84 -0.35
N ALA A 496 0.72 -0.33 0.86
CA ALA A 496 2.04 -0.34 1.47
C ALA A 496 2.35 -1.60 2.30
N CYS A 497 1.34 -2.39 2.68
CA CYS A 497 1.54 -3.60 3.49
C CYS A 497 2.29 -4.69 2.71
N PRO A 498 3.54 -5.04 3.08
CA PRO A 498 4.32 -6.07 2.37
C PRO A 498 3.79 -7.48 2.61
N MET A 499 3.03 -7.69 3.70
CA MET A 499 2.35 -8.95 4.01
C MET A 499 1.03 -9.15 3.23
N GLY A 500 0.56 -8.15 2.45
CA GLY A 500 -0.69 -8.27 1.69
C GLY A 500 -1.95 -8.31 2.55
N ILE A 501 -1.87 -7.84 3.79
CA ILE A 501 -3.02 -7.64 4.68
C ILE A 501 -3.82 -6.45 4.13
N ASP A 502 -5.14 -6.61 4.06
CA ASP A 502 -6.02 -5.49 3.79
C ASP A 502 -6.21 -4.66 5.06
N VAL A 503 -5.29 -3.73 5.32
CA VAL A 503 -5.32 -2.82 6.47
C VAL A 503 -6.50 -1.84 6.38
N ALA A 504 -6.96 -1.54 5.15
CA ALA A 504 -8.05 -0.63 4.89
C ALA A 504 -9.38 -1.05 5.53
N SER A 505 -9.78 -2.33 5.40
CA SER A 505 -11.07 -2.82 5.94
C SER A 505 -11.15 -2.94 7.45
N TYR A 506 -10.05 -2.67 8.18
CA TYR A 506 -10.04 -2.46 9.63
C TYR A 506 -10.13 -0.97 10.02
N ALA A 507 -9.83 -0.06 9.08
CA ALA A 507 -9.67 1.38 9.33
C ALA A 507 -10.78 2.24 8.70
N HIS A 508 -11.48 1.72 7.70
CA HIS A 508 -12.67 2.33 7.13
C HIS A 508 -13.59 1.29 6.49
N LYS A 509 -14.89 1.57 6.47
CA LYS A 509 -15.89 0.88 5.65
C LYS A 509 -16.61 1.93 4.80
N ASP A 510 -16.76 1.68 3.50
CA ASP A 510 -17.40 2.61 2.55
C ASP A 510 -16.80 4.04 2.61
N LYS A 511 -15.49 4.11 2.89
CA LYS A 511 -14.64 5.29 3.18
C LYS A 511 -14.89 6.01 4.52
N GLN A 512 -15.95 5.67 5.26
CA GLN A 512 -16.17 6.19 6.62
C GLN A 512 -15.19 5.52 7.60
N PRO A 513 -14.59 6.26 8.55
CA PRO A 513 -13.67 5.68 9.53
C PRO A 513 -14.38 4.64 10.39
N ILE A 514 -13.67 3.55 10.74
CA ILE A 514 -14.08 2.60 11.77
C ILE A 514 -12.87 2.29 12.64
N GLU A 515 -13.06 2.13 13.95
CA GLU A 515 -11.96 2.03 14.92
C GLU A 515 -11.72 0.57 15.35
N VAL A 516 -11.76 -0.34 14.36
CA VAL A 516 -11.55 -1.77 14.59
C VAL A 516 -10.05 -2.07 14.68
N ALA A 517 -9.52 -2.07 15.89
CA ALA A 517 -8.14 -2.47 16.15
C ALA A 517 -7.88 -3.90 15.66
N PHE A 518 -6.76 -4.12 14.95
CA PHE A 518 -6.34 -5.44 14.48
C PHE A 518 -4.95 -5.81 14.99
N GLY A 519 -4.74 -7.08 15.34
CA GLY A 519 -3.54 -7.55 16.01
C GLY A 519 -2.93 -8.80 15.39
N LEU A 520 -2.21 -9.53 16.24
CA LEU A 520 -1.41 -10.69 15.84
C LEU A 520 -2.21 -12.00 15.75
N LYS A 521 -3.44 -12.05 16.29
CA LYS A 521 -4.32 -13.23 16.24
C LYS A 521 -5.06 -13.28 14.91
N GLU A 522 -5.58 -12.14 14.47
CA GLU A 522 -6.50 -11.97 13.34
C GLU A 522 -5.76 -11.92 12.00
N THR A 523 -4.48 -11.54 12.02
CA THR A 523 -3.67 -11.23 10.83
C THR A 523 -2.25 -11.80 10.86
N SER A 524 -1.61 -11.84 9.70
CA SER A 524 -0.17 -12.12 9.52
C SER A 524 0.73 -10.91 9.83
N CYS A 525 0.27 -9.91 10.61
CA CYS A 525 1.04 -8.67 10.84
C CYS A 525 2.37 -8.90 11.55
N ILE A 526 3.41 -8.20 11.09
CA ILE A 526 4.81 -8.28 11.55
C ILE A 526 5.34 -6.97 12.17
N GLY A 527 4.49 -5.94 12.31
CA GLY A 527 4.87 -4.67 12.93
C GLY A 527 5.84 -3.80 12.13
N CYS A 528 5.95 -3.97 10.81
CA CYS A 528 6.91 -3.22 9.97
C CYS A 528 6.69 -1.69 9.91
N GLY A 529 5.54 -1.19 10.37
CA GLY A 529 5.16 0.23 10.44
C GLY A 529 4.71 0.86 9.11
N GLY A 530 5.04 0.28 7.95
CA GLY A 530 4.82 0.90 6.64
C GLY A 530 3.37 1.27 6.27
N CYS A 531 2.37 0.71 6.94
CA CYS A 531 0.96 1.12 6.82
C CYS A 531 0.62 2.42 7.59
N ILE A 532 1.37 2.73 8.66
CA ILE A 532 1.31 3.98 9.40
C ILE A 532 2.06 5.05 8.61
N ASP A 533 3.35 4.82 8.32
CA ASP A 533 4.20 5.82 7.64
C ASP A 533 3.76 6.17 6.20
N VAL A 534 2.94 5.36 5.53
CA VAL A 534 2.36 5.75 4.23
C VAL A 534 1.16 6.71 4.36
N CYS A 535 0.54 6.78 5.55
CA CYS A 535 -0.63 7.61 5.79
C CYS A 535 -0.26 9.09 5.65
N PRO A 536 -1.09 9.91 4.98
CA PRO A 536 -0.89 11.36 4.88
C PRO A 536 -1.73 12.15 5.91
N VAL A 537 -2.48 11.45 6.77
CA VAL A 537 -3.44 12.00 7.75
C VAL A 537 -3.36 11.29 9.10
N ASP A 538 -2.24 10.58 9.36
CA ASP A 538 -1.88 9.92 10.63
C ASP A 538 -3.00 9.10 11.33
N ALA A 539 -3.87 8.51 10.51
CA ALA A 539 -5.08 7.79 10.94
C ALA A 539 -4.85 6.34 11.42
N LEU A 540 -3.60 5.96 11.73
CA LEU A 540 -3.22 4.62 12.20
C LEU A 540 -2.08 4.74 13.20
N ALA A 541 -2.19 4.09 14.36
CA ALA A 541 -1.16 4.03 15.39
C ALA A 541 -0.86 2.58 15.82
N PHE A 542 0.27 2.36 16.50
CA PHE A 542 0.49 1.13 17.27
C PHE A 542 0.03 1.34 18.70
N ALA A 543 -0.79 0.43 19.23
CA ALA A 543 -1.16 0.40 20.64
C ALA A 543 -0.63 -0.86 21.34
N PRO A 544 -0.23 -0.78 22.62
CA PRO A 544 0.06 -1.96 23.43
C PRO A 544 -1.23 -2.70 23.82
N ILE A 545 -1.09 -4.00 24.09
CA ILE A 545 -2.20 -4.86 24.52
C ILE A 545 -2.04 -5.17 26.02
N GLY A 546 -2.99 -4.70 26.83
CA GLY A 546 -2.99 -4.81 28.29
C GLY A 546 -3.13 -6.25 28.80
N ARG A 547 -2.78 -6.50 30.07
CA ARG A 547 -3.06 -7.79 30.73
C ARG A 547 -4.59 -7.99 30.76
N GLY A 548 -5.07 -9.05 30.10
CA GLY A 548 -6.50 -9.26 29.78
C GLY A 548 -6.82 -9.24 28.28
N GLY A 549 -6.00 -8.59 27.44
CA GLY A 549 -6.16 -8.56 25.98
C GLY A 549 -6.88 -7.33 25.43
N ALA A 550 -7.35 -6.42 26.30
CA ALA A 550 -7.80 -5.09 25.91
C ALA A 550 -6.69 -4.29 25.23
N VAL A 551 -7.08 -3.39 24.31
CA VAL A 551 -6.17 -2.45 23.65
C VAL A 551 -6.08 -1.20 24.50
N VAL A 552 -4.87 -0.80 24.90
CA VAL A 552 -4.66 0.44 25.65
C VAL A 552 -4.38 1.55 24.65
N VAL A 553 -5.40 2.36 24.36
CA VAL A 553 -5.26 3.58 23.56
C VAL A 553 -4.74 4.68 24.48
N ALA A 554 -3.59 5.27 24.13
CA ALA A 554 -3.09 6.43 24.86
C ALA A 554 -3.83 7.68 24.38
N GLY A 555 -4.75 8.20 25.21
CA GLY A 555 -5.56 9.38 24.87
C GLY A 555 -6.66 9.72 25.89
N GLU A 556 -7.15 8.76 26.67
CA GLU A 556 -8.18 8.96 27.70
C GLU A 556 -7.65 8.42 29.04
N GLY A 557 -7.58 9.26 30.08
CA GLY A 557 -7.11 8.80 31.40
C GLY A 557 -6.39 9.79 32.33
N GLU A 558 -6.41 11.10 32.09
CA GLU A 558 -5.92 12.10 33.06
C GLU A 558 -7.00 13.16 33.35
N THR A 559 -7.95 12.79 34.22
CA THR A 559 -8.75 13.73 35.02
C THR A 559 -8.49 13.41 36.48
N GLU A 560 -7.89 14.34 37.21
CA GLU A 560 -7.56 14.15 38.62
C GLU A 560 -8.84 14.07 39.48
N THR A 561 -9.13 12.88 40.00
CA THR A 561 -9.92 12.74 41.23
C THR A 561 -8.94 12.66 42.40
N ALA A 562 -8.68 13.81 43.04
CA ALA A 562 -7.91 13.85 44.28
C ALA A 562 -8.60 13.00 45.38
N PRO A 563 -7.84 12.29 46.23
CA PRO A 563 -8.44 11.53 47.32
C PRO A 563 -8.98 12.46 48.40
N THR A 564 -10.30 12.52 48.55
CA THR A 564 -10.94 13.00 49.77
C THR A 564 -10.97 11.87 50.81
N THR A 565 -10.49 12.19 52.01
CA THR A 565 -10.45 11.37 53.25
C THR A 565 -9.75 10.02 53.13
#